data_AF-A0A0S7Y6U1-F1
#
_entry.id   AF-A0A0S7Y6U1-F1
#
_cell.length_a   1.000
_cell.length_b   1.000
_cell.length_c   1.000
_cell.angle_alpha   90.00
_cell.angle_beta   90.00
_cell.angle_gamma   90.00
#
_symmetry.space_group_name_H-M   'P 1'
#
loop_
_entity.id
_entity.type
_entity.pdbx_description
1 polymer ?
#
loop_
_entity_poly.entity_id
_entity_poly.type
_entity_poly.pdbx_seq_one_letter_code
_entity_poly.pdbx_strand_id
1 'polypeptide(L)'
;MNDVSGYFSWHYLVAPKRIIKIGLNFLIFFYHYFSVALIARTIFSPWKRLTIKRKRALTFENFFYVLSFNLTSRSIGAIVRLSTLLTWLLIEIVTLLFFVIVTPLWVIIVGLTFPFYLFFKEKPDPALELIKDKITEPQEIFRFLAETEMGEFLFSRLGIPFEEVKTLLTTKTSPKESPLRIEKPSSARIFHNLAKNWTPFKKFLFDKKLDEEDILAVCRWFERIEKAKRHEARFWELENLLSLRGIAKEWAYGFTVNLDKYSEDLTRPLSYTHHLVGREKETQRIQQVLSRAKENNVLLVGQPGVGRNTITLEFARSVKEGKVSHALIHKRVLSLDLTTILGISKSLAKAQSSVDEVLKEATNAGNIILVIDNFDKYASVGSGRVNLTEIIKKYASGDKLQIIGITTPNDFQKYIF
;
A
#
# COMPACT_ATOMS: atom_id res chain seq x y z
N MET A 1 37.89 12.91 -2.20
CA MET A 1 37.76 13.85 -1.06
C MET A 1 37.91 13.04 0.21
N ASN A 2 38.84 13.42 1.09
CA ASN A 2 39.10 12.71 2.35
C ASN A 2 37.82 12.58 3.17
N ASP A 3 37.58 11.40 3.72
CA ASP A 3 36.32 11.06 4.43
C ASP A 3 36.05 12.00 5.61
N VAL A 4 37.13 12.58 6.16
CA VAL A 4 37.12 13.59 7.23
C VAL A 4 36.51 14.93 6.78
N SER A 5 36.84 15.41 5.58
CA SER A 5 36.27 16.67 5.06
C SER A 5 34.79 16.49 4.69
N GLY A 6 34.45 15.33 4.10
CA GLY A 6 33.07 14.94 3.84
C GLY A 6 32.25 14.87 5.13
N TYR A 7 32.84 14.29 6.18
CA TYR A 7 32.23 14.19 7.49
C TYR A 7 31.84 15.55 8.09
N PHE A 8 32.77 16.50 8.20
CA PHE A 8 32.47 17.81 8.78
C PHE A 8 31.40 18.58 7.98
N SER A 9 31.47 18.50 6.64
CA SER A 9 30.45 19.11 5.79
C SER A 9 29.07 18.51 6.03
N TRP A 10 28.98 17.18 6.17
CA TRP A 10 27.74 16.49 6.48
C TRP A 10 27.25 16.84 7.88
N HIS A 11 28.14 16.81 8.88
CA HIS A 11 27.83 17.01 10.29
C HIS A 11 27.24 18.40 10.57
N TYR A 12 27.79 19.47 9.97
CA TYR A 12 27.33 20.83 10.24
C TYR A 12 26.28 21.34 9.24
N LEU A 13 26.34 20.94 7.97
CA LEU A 13 25.46 21.52 6.93
C LEU A 13 24.27 20.64 6.58
N VAL A 14 24.43 19.31 6.62
CA VAL A 14 23.44 18.35 6.11
C VAL A 14 22.63 17.73 7.24
N ALA A 15 23.29 17.19 8.26
CA ALA A 15 22.65 16.46 9.35
C ALA A 15 21.66 17.32 10.17
N PRO A 16 21.96 18.56 10.58
CA PRO A 16 21.02 19.37 11.34
C PRO A 16 19.74 19.67 10.56
N LYS A 17 19.87 20.00 9.27
CA LYS A 17 18.72 20.20 8.36
C LYS A 17 17.88 18.92 8.23
N ARG A 18 18.53 17.75 8.15
CA ARG A 18 17.84 16.45 8.12
C ARG A 18 17.12 16.16 9.43
N ILE A 19 17.74 16.40 10.58
CA ILE A 19 17.15 16.19 11.91
C ILE A 19 15.89 17.04 12.07
N ILE A 20 15.95 18.33 11.71
CA ILE A 20 14.78 19.22 11.74
C ILE A 20 13.67 18.70 10.82
N LYS A 21 14.02 18.29 9.58
CA LYS A 21 13.04 17.72 8.63
C LYS A 21 12.40 16.44 9.16
N ILE A 22 13.20 15.55 9.77
CA ILE A 22 12.70 14.32 10.40
C ILE A 22 11.74 14.67 11.53
N GLY A 23 12.10 15.62 12.40
CA GLY A 23 11.22 16.09 13.47
C GLY A 23 9.89 16.60 12.93
N LEU A 24 9.92 17.47 11.91
CA LEU A 24 8.71 17.97 11.27
C LEU A 24 7.86 16.84 10.65
N ASN A 25 8.50 15.85 10.01
CA ASN A 25 7.79 14.70 9.47
C ASN A 25 7.08 13.90 10.58
N PHE A 26 7.71 13.71 11.74
CA PHE A 26 7.10 13.02 12.89
C PHE A 26 5.92 13.80 13.48
N LEU A 27 6.02 15.12 13.61
CA LEU A 27 4.91 15.97 14.06
C LEU A 27 3.70 15.85 13.11
N ILE A 28 3.94 15.98 11.80
CA ILE A 28 2.89 15.77 10.78
C ILE A 28 2.34 14.34 10.87
N PHE A 29 3.21 13.35 11.00
CA PHE A 29 2.81 11.95 11.12
C PHE A 29 1.90 11.70 12.31
N PHE A 30 2.26 12.13 13.52
CA PHE A 30 1.46 11.89 14.72
C PHE A 30 0.09 12.56 14.62
N TYR A 31 0.02 13.77 14.07
CA TYR A 31 -1.25 14.43 13.77
C TYR A 31 -2.17 13.56 12.87
N HIS A 32 -1.61 12.92 11.84
CA HIS A 32 -2.35 12.05 10.92
C HIS A 32 -2.66 10.67 11.53
N TYR A 33 -1.72 10.09 12.25
CA TYR A 33 -1.80 8.78 12.89
C TYR A 33 -2.89 8.77 13.97
N PHE A 34 -2.91 9.81 14.81
CA PHE A 34 -3.96 10.03 15.80
C PHE A 34 -5.22 10.69 15.22
N SER A 35 -5.21 11.04 13.94
CA SER A 35 -6.42 11.48 13.21
C SER A 35 -7.09 12.67 13.88
N VAL A 36 -6.27 13.60 14.37
CA VAL A 36 -6.66 14.66 15.30
C VAL A 36 -7.84 15.46 14.77
N ALA A 37 -7.80 15.87 13.50
CA ALA A 37 -8.89 16.60 12.86
C ALA A 37 -10.24 15.86 12.89
N LEU A 38 -10.23 14.55 12.61
CA LEU A 38 -11.45 13.73 12.58
C LEU A 38 -11.99 13.55 13.99
N ILE A 39 -11.12 13.25 14.96
CA ILE A 39 -11.51 13.01 16.34
C ILE A 39 -12.02 14.27 17.02
N ALA A 40 -11.33 15.39 16.83
CA ALA A 40 -11.74 16.69 17.38
C ALA A 40 -13.14 17.09 16.91
N ARG A 41 -13.46 16.87 15.62
CA ARG A 41 -14.81 17.14 15.07
C ARG A 41 -15.88 16.17 15.57
N THR A 42 -15.48 15.00 16.07
CA THR A 42 -16.38 13.90 16.43
C THR A 42 -16.39 13.60 17.92
N ILE A 43 -15.86 14.48 18.79
CA ILE A 43 -15.77 14.27 20.25
C ILE A 43 -17.11 13.79 20.82
N PHE A 44 -18.19 14.52 20.58
CA PHE A 44 -19.54 14.21 21.10
C PHE A 44 -20.36 13.29 20.20
N SER A 45 -19.76 12.71 19.16
CA SER A 45 -20.47 11.74 18.33
C SER A 45 -20.68 10.43 19.11
N PRO A 46 -21.75 9.67 18.83
CA PRO A 46 -22.00 8.41 19.54
C PRO A 46 -20.83 7.44 19.40
N TRP A 47 -20.54 6.69 20.47
CA TRP A 47 -19.54 5.64 20.43
C TRP A 47 -19.87 4.64 19.33
N LYS A 48 -18.95 4.48 18.37
CA LYS A 48 -19.09 3.53 17.26
C LYS A 48 -20.43 3.67 16.53
N ARG A 49 -20.95 4.90 16.45
CA ARG A 49 -22.24 5.26 15.83
C ARG A 49 -23.45 4.51 16.41
N LEU A 50 -23.32 3.94 17.62
CA LEU A 50 -24.40 3.24 18.31
C LEU A 50 -25.44 4.25 18.80
N THR A 51 -26.63 4.17 18.22
CA THR A 51 -27.76 5.03 18.58
C THR A 51 -29.05 4.22 18.59
N ILE A 52 -29.95 4.56 19.50
CA ILE A 52 -31.30 4.02 19.52
C ILE A 52 -32.24 5.11 19.04
N LYS A 53 -33.05 4.78 18.03
CA LYS A 53 -34.11 5.66 17.54
C LYS A 53 -35.38 5.43 18.34
N ARG A 54 -36.06 6.51 18.69
CA ARG A 54 -37.36 6.47 19.39
C ARG A 54 -38.39 5.72 18.53
N LYS A 55 -39.07 4.73 19.12
CA LYS A 55 -40.24 4.08 18.50
C LYS A 55 -41.44 5.04 18.54
N ARG A 56 -42.43 4.85 17.65
CA ARG A 56 -43.62 5.73 17.57
C ARG A 56 -44.46 5.78 18.87
N ALA A 57 -44.36 4.78 19.74
CA ALA A 57 -45.07 4.75 21.01
C ALA A 57 -44.49 5.76 22.03
N LEU A 58 -45.37 6.60 22.58
CA LEU A 58 -45.02 7.74 23.43
C LEU A 58 -45.01 7.38 24.93
N THR A 59 -44.35 6.28 25.31
CA THR A 59 -44.19 5.94 26.74
C THR A 59 -42.97 6.65 27.35
N PHE A 60 -43.12 7.13 28.58
CA PHE A 60 -42.02 7.78 29.32
C PHE A 60 -40.81 6.87 29.49
N GLU A 61 -41.04 5.58 29.74
CA GLU A 61 -39.98 4.57 29.84
C GLU A 61 -39.13 4.50 28.57
N ASN A 62 -39.76 4.40 27.40
CA ASN A 62 -39.05 4.39 26.12
C ASN A 62 -38.28 5.70 25.88
N PHE A 63 -38.84 6.83 26.30
CA PHE A 63 -38.15 8.12 26.20
C PHE A 63 -36.87 8.14 27.05
N PHE A 64 -36.97 7.79 28.34
CA PHE A 64 -35.81 7.77 29.24
C PHE A 64 -34.77 6.75 28.79
N TYR A 65 -35.17 5.57 28.35
CA TYR A 65 -34.25 4.57 27.82
C TYR A 65 -33.45 5.08 26.61
N VAL A 66 -34.14 5.68 25.63
CA VAL A 66 -33.50 6.24 24.42
C VAL A 66 -32.55 7.38 24.79
N LEU A 67 -32.96 8.26 25.71
CA LEU A 67 -32.14 9.37 26.19
C LEU A 67 -30.87 8.86 26.89
N SER A 68 -31.04 7.99 27.89
CA SER A 68 -29.94 7.42 28.68
C SER A 68 -28.95 6.66 27.80
N PHE A 69 -29.43 5.83 26.87
CA PHE A 69 -28.55 5.08 25.98
C PHE A 69 -27.73 6.01 25.07
N ASN A 70 -28.38 6.98 24.43
CA ASN A 70 -27.69 7.88 23.52
C ASN A 70 -26.72 8.80 24.27
N LEU A 71 -27.05 9.21 25.50
CA LEU A 71 -26.16 9.97 26.37
C LEU A 71 -24.93 9.14 26.74
N THR A 72 -25.12 7.92 27.25
CA THR A 72 -24.02 7.02 27.62
C THR A 72 -23.11 6.71 26.44
N SER A 73 -23.68 6.42 25.26
CA SER A 73 -22.92 6.19 24.02
C SER A 73 -22.05 7.40 23.65
N ARG A 74 -22.57 8.63 23.77
CA ARG A 74 -21.80 9.85 23.50
C ARG A 74 -20.73 10.10 24.56
N SER A 75 -21.02 9.84 25.84
CA SER A 75 -20.06 10.01 26.93
C SER A 75 -18.87 9.07 26.78
N ILE A 76 -19.10 7.78 26.50
CA ILE A 76 -18.01 6.81 26.22
C ILE A 76 -17.18 7.28 25.03
N GLY A 77 -17.85 7.70 23.95
CA GLY A 77 -17.17 8.22 22.77
C GLY A 77 -16.31 9.44 23.06
N ALA A 78 -16.82 10.38 23.85
CA ALA A 78 -16.09 11.58 24.26
C ALA A 78 -14.86 11.23 25.12
N ILE A 79 -15.00 10.31 26.08
CA ILE A 79 -13.89 9.89 26.96
C ILE A 79 -12.76 9.27 26.14
N VAL A 80 -13.06 8.29 25.28
CA VAL A 80 -12.02 7.61 24.48
C VAL A 80 -11.33 8.59 23.52
N ARG A 81 -12.11 9.46 22.86
CA ARG A 81 -11.57 10.46 21.92
C ARG A 81 -10.74 11.52 22.62
N LEU A 82 -11.19 12.02 23.78
CA LEU A 82 -10.43 12.98 24.58
C LEU A 82 -9.13 12.37 25.08
N SER A 83 -9.18 11.14 25.61
CA SER A 83 -7.98 10.41 26.04
C SER A 83 -6.98 10.25 24.87
N THR A 84 -7.48 9.88 23.69
CA THR A 84 -6.63 9.75 22.49
C THR A 84 -6.01 11.08 22.06
N LEU A 85 -6.75 12.20 22.15
CA LEU A 85 -6.23 13.54 21.87
C LEU A 85 -5.18 13.99 22.90
N LEU A 86 -5.38 13.66 24.18
CA LEU A 86 -4.41 13.94 25.23
C LEU A 86 -3.12 13.14 25.04
N THR A 87 -3.23 11.85 24.68
CA THR A 87 -2.07 11.03 24.34
C THR A 87 -1.32 11.58 23.13
N TRP A 88 -2.05 11.99 22.06
CA TRP A 88 -1.43 12.66 20.92
C TRP A 88 -0.67 13.91 21.36
N LEU A 89 -1.31 14.80 22.12
CA LEU A 89 -0.70 16.05 22.58
C LEU A 89 0.57 15.79 23.40
N LEU A 90 0.55 14.80 24.28
CA LEU A 90 1.72 14.40 25.06
C LEU A 90 2.86 13.92 24.16
N ILE A 91 2.58 13.03 23.20
CA ILE A 91 3.58 12.52 22.24
C ILE A 91 4.13 13.65 21.37
N GLU A 92 3.27 14.58 20.93
CA GLU A 92 3.64 15.74 20.12
C GLU A 92 4.62 16.63 20.89
N ILE A 93 4.32 16.94 22.16
CA ILE A 93 5.19 17.74 23.03
C ILE A 93 6.53 17.03 23.28
N VAL A 94 6.51 15.74 23.60
CA VAL A 94 7.74 14.95 23.82
C VAL A 94 8.60 14.91 22.56
N THR A 95 7.98 14.74 21.39
CA THR A 95 8.68 14.74 20.10
C THR A 95 9.32 16.11 19.85
N LEU A 96 8.57 17.20 20.06
CA LEU A 96 9.08 18.55 19.90
C LEU A 96 10.27 18.82 20.84
N LEU A 97 10.14 18.49 22.13
CA LEU A 97 11.22 18.64 23.11
C LEU A 97 12.46 17.81 22.73
N PHE A 98 12.26 16.56 22.29
CA PHE A 98 13.34 15.70 21.84
C PHE A 98 14.13 16.33 20.70
N PHE A 99 13.47 16.80 19.63
CA PHE A 99 14.17 17.41 18.49
C PHE A 99 14.78 18.78 18.83
N VAL A 100 14.16 19.57 19.71
CA VAL A 100 14.72 20.83 20.21
C VAL A 100 16.00 20.61 21.02
N ILE A 101 16.10 19.50 21.77
CA ILE A 101 17.31 19.16 22.55
C ILE A 101 18.37 18.49 21.66
N VAL A 102 17.97 17.54 20.81
CA VAL A 102 18.90 16.75 19.98
C VAL A 102 19.60 17.61 18.93
N THR A 103 18.90 18.58 18.32
CA THR A 103 19.49 19.42 17.27
C THR A 103 20.71 20.23 17.73
N PRO A 104 20.69 20.99 18.84
CA PRO A 104 21.87 21.69 19.35
C PRO A 104 22.91 20.71 19.90
N LEU A 105 22.49 19.63 20.58
CA LEU A 105 23.40 18.62 21.09
C LEU A 105 24.20 17.95 19.95
N TRP A 106 23.57 17.73 18.80
CA TRP A 106 24.21 17.16 17.62
C TRP A 106 25.42 17.99 17.18
N VAL A 107 25.29 19.32 17.13
CA VAL A 107 26.35 20.24 16.71
C VAL A 107 27.55 20.19 17.67
N ILE A 108 27.33 19.87 18.94
CA ILE A 108 28.37 19.81 19.97
C ILE A 108 29.10 18.46 19.90
N ILE A 109 28.38 17.36 19.66
CA ILE A 109 28.92 16.00 19.73
C ILE A 109 29.49 15.56 18.38
N VAL A 110 30.60 16.19 17.98
CA VAL A 110 31.28 15.90 16.72
C VAL A 110 31.98 14.54 16.72
N GLY A 111 32.48 14.05 17.85
CA GLY A 111 33.17 12.75 17.89
C GLY A 111 32.23 11.55 17.76
N LEU A 112 31.10 11.56 18.48
CA LEU A 112 30.18 10.41 18.55
C LEU A 112 29.25 10.29 17.33
N THR A 113 29.21 11.30 16.46
CA THR A 113 28.34 11.30 15.28
C THR A 113 28.99 10.70 14.02
N PHE A 114 30.27 10.33 14.08
CA PHE A 114 30.97 9.68 12.96
C PHE A 114 30.39 8.31 12.57
N PRO A 115 30.03 7.41 13.50
CA PRO A 115 29.33 6.17 13.14
C PRO A 115 28.00 6.41 12.42
N PHE A 116 27.27 7.46 12.80
CA PHE A 116 26.04 7.85 12.09
C PHE A 116 26.34 8.35 10.68
N TYR A 117 27.41 9.13 10.49
CA TYR A 117 27.85 9.51 9.14
C TYR A 117 28.10 8.27 8.28
N LEU A 118 28.80 7.26 8.78
CA LEU A 118 29.03 6.02 8.03
C LEU A 118 27.74 5.27 7.71
N PHE A 119 26.78 5.26 8.63
CA PHE A 119 25.46 4.64 8.42
C PHE A 119 24.59 5.38 7.40
N PHE A 120 24.57 6.72 7.46
CA PHE A 120 23.77 7.58 6.59
C PHE A 120 24.46 7.94 5.27
N LYS A 121 25.76 7.71 5.17
CA LYS A 121 26.53 7.81 3.93
C LYS A 121 26.05 6.67 3.03
N GLU A 122 25.35 7.04 1.96
CA GLU A 122 24.94 6.07 0.96
C GLU A 122 26.18 5.29 0.51
N LYS A 123 26.11 3.96 0.59
CA LYS A 123 27.15 3.12 -0.02
C LYS A 123 27.19 3.53 -1.49
N PRO A 124 28.35 4.00 -1.99
CA PRO A 124 28.45 4.37 -3.38
C PRO A 124 28.05 3.16 -4.22
N ASP A 125 27.30 3.40 -5.28
CA ASP A 125 27.08 2.39 -6.32
C ASP A 125 28.46 1.81 -6.70
N PRO A 126 28.67 0.48 -6.75
CA PRO A 126 29.96 -0.13 -7.09
C PRO A 126 30.57 0.42 -8.39
N ALA A 127 29.73 0.93 -9.30
CA ALA A 127 30.12 1.68 -10.49
C ALA A 127 31.06 2.88 -10.22
N LEU A 128 30.90 3.54 -9.07
CA LEU A 128 31.72 4.69 -8.67
C LEU A 128 33.12 4.27 -8.23
N GLU A 129 33.30 3.05 -7.73
CA GLU A 129 34.62 2.50 -7.39
C GLU A 129 35.39 2.17 -8.66
N LEU A 130 34.74 1.53 -9.64
CA LEU A 130 35.32 1.29 -10.97
C LEU A 130 35.86 2.56 -11.64
N ILE A 131 35.11 3.67 -11.54
CA ILE A 131 35.52 4.97 -12.09
C ILE A 131 36.70 5.57 -11.31
N LYS A 132 36.70 5.45 -9.97
CA LYS A 132 37.79 5.96 -9.12
C LYS A 132 39.10 5.24 -9.38
N ASP A 133 39.03 3.92 -9.53
CA ASP A 133 40.19 3.07 -9.78
C ASP A 133 40.63 3.07 -11.25
N LYS A 134 39.94 3.85 -12.09
CA LYS A 134 40.18 3.98 -13.54
C LYS A 134 40.18 2.64 -14.27
N ILE A 135 39.40 1.68 -13.77
CA ILE A 135 39.22 0.37 -14.40
C ILE A 135 38.43 0.59 -15.68
N THR A 136 39.07 0.35 -16.82
CA THR A 136 38.48 0.57 -18.15
C THR A 136 38.40 -0.71 -18.99
N GLU A 137 39.04 -1.79 -18.53
CA GLU A 137 39.03 -3.07 -19.21
C GLU A 137 37.69 -3.79 -19.00
N PRO A 138 36.97 -4.17 -20.08
CA PRO A 138 35.66 -4.82 -19.99
C PRO A 138 35.64 -6.06 -19.10
N GLN A 139 36.71 -6.85 -19.11
CA GLN A 139 36.83 -8.07 -18.31
C GLN A 139 36.92 -7.80 -16.81
N GLU A 140 37.73 -6.82 -16.41
CA GLU A 140 37.89 -6.45 -15.01
C GLU A 140 36.60 -5.85 -14.45
N ILE A 141 35.92 -5.01 -15.25
CA ILE A 141 34.58 -4.48 -14.93
C ILE A 141 33.59 -5.63 -14.77
N PHE A 142 33.56 -6.59 -15.69
CA PHE A 142 32.66 -7.73 -15.61
C PHE A 142 32.93 -8.59 -14.38
N ARG A 143 34.20 -8.88 -14.07
CA ARG A 143 34.61 -9.63 -12.88
C ARG A 143 34.13 -8.97 -11.60
N PHE A 144 34.41 -7.67 -11.45
CA PHE A 144 34.00 -6.90 -10.29
C PHE A 144 32.47 -6.90 -10.14
N LEU A 145 31.72 -6.63 -11.22
CA LEU A 145 30.26 -6.62 -11.17
C LEU A 145 29.68 -8.01 -10.88
N ALA A 146 30.29 -9.08 -11.38
CA ALA A 146 29.82 -10.45 -11.15
C ALA A 146 29.93 -10.88 -9.68
N GLU A 147 30.93 -10.37 -8.95
CA GLU A 147 31.16 -10.67 -7.53
C GLU A 147 30.26 -9.82 -6.59
N THR A 148 29.53 -8.84 -7.12
CA THR A 148 28.63 -7.99 -6.32
C THR A 148 27.25 -8.61 -6.10
N GLU A 149 26.53 -8.17 -5.06
CA GLU A 149 25.10 -8.52 -4.85
C GLU A 149 24.24 -8.24 -6.08
N MET A 150 24.61 -7.22 -6.86
CA MET A 150 23.96 -6.87 -8.12
C MET A 150 24.16 -7.96 -9.18
N GLY A 151 25.41 -8.38 -9.39
CA GLY A 151 25.75 -9.44 -10.36
C GLY A 151 25.06 -10.75 -10.05
N GLU A 152 25.11 -11.20 -8.79
CA GLU A 152 24.41 -12.41 -8.33
C GLU A 152 22.90 -12.34 -8.60
N PHE A 153 22.28 -11.19 -8.30
CA PHE A 153 20.88 -10.96 -8.61
C PHE A 153 20.59 -10.99 -10.12
N LEU A 154 21.39 -10.30 -10.95
CA LEU A 154 21.13 -10.26 -12.39
C LEU A 154 21.29 -11.63 -13.05
N PHE A 155 22.38 -12.35 -12.75
CA PHE A 155 22.62 -13.68 -13.35
C PHE A 155 21.58 -14.70 -12.93
N SER A 156 21.18 -14.73 -11.65
CA SER A 156 20.12 -15.61 -11.18
C SER A 156 18.78 -15.35 -11.86
N ARG A 157 18.44 -14.09 -12.15
CA ARG A 157 17.21 -13.71 -12.87
C ARG A 157 17.25 -13.98 -14.37
N LEU A 158 18.45 -13.94 -14.96
CA LEU A 158 18.69 -14.35 -16.35
C LEU A 158 18.78 -15.88 -16.50
N GLY A 159 18.72 -16.65 -15.40
CA GLY A 159 18.84 -18.11 -15.42
C GLY A 159 20.27 -18.60 -15.71
N ILE A 160 21.27 -17.76 -15.46
CA ILE A 160 22.68 -18.07 -15.69
C ILE A 160 23.30 -18.51 -14.35
N PRO A 161 23.70 -19.78 -14.19
CA PRO A 161 24.37 -20.23 -12.98
C PRO A 161 25.78 -19.63 -12.87
N PHE A 162 26.22 -19.35 -11.64
CA PHE A 162 27.50 -18.67 -11.39
C PHE A 162 28.73 -19.43 -11.93
N GLU A 163 28.68 -20.76 -12.01
CA GLU A 163 29.75 -21.57 -12.58
C GLU A 163 29.97 -21.30 -14.08
N GLU A 164 28.91 -21.01 -14.82
CA GLU A 164 29.02 -20.64 -16.23
C GLU A 164 29.60 -19.24 -16.40
N VAL A 165 29.32 -18.32 -15.48
CA VAL A 165 29.91 -16.96 -15.46
C VAL A 165 31.43 -17.04 -15.32
N LYS A 166 31.95 -17.98 -14.50
CA LYS A 166 33.40 -18.18 -14.35
C LYS A 166 34.09 -18.59 -15.65
N THR A 167 33.40 -19.28 -16.56
CA THR A 167 33.98 -19.68 -17.86
C THR A 167 34.31 -18.47 -18.74
N LEU A 168 33.55 -17.38 -18.62
CA LEU A 168 33.86 -16.10 -19.29
C LEU A 168 35.06 -15.39 -18.67
N LEU A 169 35.27 -15.55 -17.36
CA LEU A 169 36.41 -14.97 -16.64
C LEU A 169 37.74 -15.66 -16.99
N THR A 170 37.70 -16.93 -17.38
CA THR A 170 38.89 -17.71 -17.75
C THR A 170 39.23 -17.66 -19.25
N THR A 171 38.34 -17.09 -20.07
CA THR A 171 38.56 -16.96 -21.50
C THR A 171 39.58 -15.86 -21.79
N LYS A 172 40.74 -16.21 -22.37
CA LYS A 172 41.76 -15.24 -22.81
C LYS A 172 41.16 -14.27 -23.83
N THR A 173 41.15 -12.99 -23.49
CA THR A 173 40.75 -11.89 -24.37
C THR A 173 41.79 -11.63 -25.45
N SER A 174 41.31 -11.17 -26.60
CA SER A 174 42.16 -10.64 -27.66
C SER A 174 42.66 -9.23 -27.26
N PRO A 175 43.94 -8.88 -27.51
CA PRO A 175 44.60 -7.71 -26.90
C PRO A 175 44.20 -6.32 -27.46
N LYS A 176 43.02 -6.15 -28.08
CA LYS A 176 42.59 -4.88 -28.70
C LYS A 176 41.08 -4.63 -28.61
N GLU A 177 40.49 -4.67 -27.42
CA GLU A 177 39.14 -4.13 -27.22
C GLU A 177 39.21 -2.69 -26.72
N SER A 178 38.38 -1.81 -27.30
CA SER A 178 38.35 -0.40 -26.92
C SER A 178 37.78 -0.23 -25.51
N PRO A 179 38.32 0.70 -24.69
CA PRO A 179 37.82 0.93 -23.35
C PRO A 179 36.34 1.34 -23.38
N LEU A 180 35.55 0.78 -22.45
CA LEU A 180 34.13 1.10 -22.33
C LEU A 180 33.95 2.55 -21.87
N ARG A 181 33.14 3.31 -22.61
CA ARG A 181 32.71 4.65 -22.17
C ARG A 181 31.61 4.51 -21.12
N ILE A 182 31.91 4.93 -19.90
CA ILE A 182 30.96 5.00 -18.79
C ILE A 182 30.28 6.38 -18.84
N GLU A 183 29.12 6.48 -19.49
CA GLU A 183 28.41 7.76 -19.63
C GLU A 183 27.65 8.18 -18.37
N LYS A 184 27.15 7.21 -17.57
CA LYS A 184 26.41 7.46 -16.32
C LYS A 184 26.73 6.37 -15.28
N PRO A 185 27.08 6.74 -14.03
CA PRO A 185 27.49 5.77 -13.01
C PRO A 185 26.26 5.05 -12.44
N SER A 186 25.93 3.89 -12.99
CA SER A 186 25.08 2.91 -12.32
C SER A 186 25.52 1.50 -12.68
N SER A 187 25.72 0.64 -11.69
CA SER A 187 26.18 -0.75 -11.92
C SER A 187 25.29 -1.51 -12.89
N ALA A 188 23.97 -1.32 -12.81
CA ALA A 188 23.01 -1.94 -13.72
C ALA A 188 23.15 -1.43 -15.17
N ARG A 189 23.43 -0.14 -15.36
CA ARG A 189 23.68 0.44 -16.69
C ARG A 189 25.03 0.03 -17.26
N ILE A 190 26.07 -0.08 -16.42
CA ILE A 190 27.38 -0.57 -16.85
C ILE A 190 27.26 -2.04 -17.27
N PHE A 191 26.51 -2.86 -16.52
CA PHE A 191 26.22 -4.24 -16.91
C PHE A 191 25.49 -4.33 -18.26
N HIS A 192 24.46 -3.52 -18.47
CA HIS A 192 23.77 -3.45 -19.76
C HIS A 192 24.71 -3.01 -20.91
N ASN A 193 25.59 -2.05 -20.65
CA ASN A 193 26.59 -1.59 -21.61
C ASN A 193 27.61 -2.69 -21.96
N LEU A 194 28.08 -3.44 -20.95
CA LEU A 194 28.91 -4.64 -21.14
C LEU A 194 28.21 -5.68 -22.01
N ALA A 195 26.95 -6.00 -21.73
CA ALA A 195 26.18 -6.95 -22.51
C ALA A 195 26.05 -6.55 -23.99
N LYS A 196 25.97 -5.24 -24.25
CA LYS A 196 25.81 -4.70 -25.60
C LYS A 196 27.12 -4.67 -26.39
N ASN A 197 28.20 -4.27 -25.74
CA ASN A 197 29.44 -3.85 -26.41
C ASN A 197 30.62 -4.80 -26.21
N TRP A 198 30.59 -5.69 -25.21
CA TRP A 198 31.67 -6.65 -24.97
C TRP A 198 31.39 -7.97 -25.69
N THR A 199 32.16 -8.25 -26.75
CA THR A 199 31.91 -9.35 -27.69
C THR A 199 31.78 -10.74 -27.02
N PRO A 200 32.68 -11.14 -26.10
CA PRO A 200 32.58 -12.44 -25.43
C PRO A 200 31.28 -12.60 -24.64
N PHE A 201 30.88 -11.57 -23.91
CA PHE A 201 29.66 -11.61 -23.10
C PHE A 201 28.40 -11.56 -23.98
N LYS A 202 28.40 -10.74 -25.03
CA LYS A 202 27.32 -10.71 -26.01
C LYS A 202 27.09 -12.07 -26.67
N LYS A 203 28.17 -12.77 -27.04
CA LYS A 203 28.09 -14.12 -27.62
C LYS A 203 27.53 -15.13 -26.63
N PHE A 204 27.99 -15.08 -25.38
CA PHE A 204 27.49 -15.94 -24.32
C PHE A 204 25.98 -15.76 -24.05
N LEU A 205 25.51 -14.51 -24.04
CA LEU A 205 24.09 -14.20 -23.89
C LEU A 205 23.27 -14.70 -25.07
N PHE A 206 23.79 -14.58 -26.29
CA PHE A 206 23.17 -15.11 -27.50
C PHE A 206 23.05 -16.64 -27.45
N ASP A 207 24.09 -17.36 -27.01
CA ASP A 207 24.06 -18.82 -26.84
C ASP A 207 22.98 -19.27 -25.83
N LYS A 208 22.62 -18.38 -24.89
CA LYS A 208 21.54 -18.57 -23.91
C LYS A 208 20.17 -18.08 -24.39
N LYS A 209 20.05 -17.62 -25.63
CA LYS A 209 18.82 -17.06 -26.22
C LYS A 209 18.28 -15.87 -25.41
N LEU A 210 19.18 -15.03 -24.89
CA LEU A 210 18.84 -13.81 -24.18
C LEU A 210 19.07 -12.59 -25.08
N ASP A 211 18.04 -11.77 -25.25
CA ASP A 211 18.10 -10.56 -26.07
C ASP A 211 18.45 -9.32 -25.22
N GLU A 212 18.81 -8.21 -25.89
CA GLU A 212 19.13 -6.93 -25.20
C GLU A 212 17.94 -6.44 -24.33
N GLU A 213 16.71 -6.67 -24.79
CA GLU A 213 15.50 -6.30 -24.06
C GLU A 213 15.36 -7.05 -22.72
N ASP A 214 15.70 -8.34 -22.68
CA ASP A 214 15.66 -9.15 -21.45
C ASP A 214 16.64 -8.58 -20.43
N ILE A 215 17.86 -8.29 -20.86
CA ILE A 215 18.92 -7.75 -19.99
C ILE A 215 18.50 -6.39 -19.45
N LEU A 216 18.00 -5.51 -20.32
CA LEU A 216 17.51 -4.19 -19.93
C LEU A 216 16.34 -4.29 -18.94
N ALA A 217 15.43 -5.26 -19.12
CA ALA A 217 14.31 -5.49 -18.22
C ALA A 217 14.78 -5.92 -16.82
N VAL A 218 15.76 -6.84 -16.73
CA VAL A 218 16.31 -7.30 -15.44
C VAL A 218 17.13 -6.19 -14.76
N CYS A 219 17.92 -5.41 -15.51
CA CYS A 219 18.63 -4.24 -14.97
C CYS A 219 17.66 -3.21 -14.38
N ARG A 220 16.59 -2.86 -15.10
CA ARG A 220 15.53 -1.98 -14.58
C ARG A 220 14.80 -2.58 -13.38
N TRP A 221 14.66 -3.90 -13.32
CA TRP A 221 14.08 -4.58 -12.16
C TRP A 221 14.97 -4.40 -10.92
N PHE A 222 16.27 -4.65 -11.03
CA PHE A 222 17.21 -4.43 -9.94
C PHE A 222 17.17 -2.97 -9.45
N GLU A 223 17.25 -1.99 -10.35
CA GLU A 223 17.16 -0.56 -10.00
C GLU A 223 15.85 -0.23 -9.24
N ARG A 224 14.72 -0.81 -9.66
CA ARG A 224 13.44 -0.64 -8.96
C ARG A 224 13.48 -1.24 -7.55
N ILE A 225 14.03 -2.44 -7.38
CA ILE A 225 14.14 -3.09 -6.06
C ILE A 225 15.06 -2.27 -5.14
N GLU A 226 16.24 -1.88 -5.61
CA GLU A 226 17.15 -1.06 -4.81
C GLU A 226 16.51 0.26 -4.40
N LYS A 227 15.82 0.93 -5.33
CA LYS A 227 15.11 2.16 -5.04
C LYS A 227 14.03 1.95 -3.98
N ALA A 228 13.26 0.85 -4.07
CA ALA A 228 12.25 0.49 -3.07
C ALA A 228 12.90 0.21 -1.71
N LYS A 229 13.95 -0.62 -1.64
CA LYS A 229 14.68 -0.92 -0.40
C LYS A 229 15.23 0.35 0.26
N ARG A 230 15.83 1.26 -0.53
CA ARG A 230 16.36 2.54 -0.02
C ARG A 230 15.24 3.45 0.48
N HIS A 231 14.10 3.46 -0.20
CA HIS A 231 12.93 4.21 0.23
C HIS A 231 12.38 3.63 1.54
N GLU A 232 12.16 2.32 1.63
CA GLU A 232 11.68 1.64 2.84
C GLU A 232 12.63 1.79 4.04
N ALA A 233 13.95 1.72 3.82
CA ALA A 233 14.95 1.89 4.87
C ALA A 233 14.88 3.29 5.52
N ARG A 234 14.39 4.29 4.79
CA ARG A 234 14.17 5.66 5.30
C ARG A 234 12.78 5.78 5.89
N PHE A 235 12.51 4.99 6.93
CA PHE A 235 11.20 4.96 7.59
C PHE A 235 10.74 6.33 8.13
N TRP A 236 11.68 7.24 8.40
CA TRP A 236 11.44 8.62 8.86
C TRP A 236 11.03 9.60 7.74
N GLU A 237 11.00 9.16 6.47
CA GLU A 237 10.44 9.97 5.38
C GLU A 237 8.93 10.06 5.52
N LEU A 238 8.38 11.25 5.23
CA LEU A 238 6.96 11.54 5.42
C LEU A 238 6.05 10.56 4.68
N GLU A 239 6.40 10.19 3.44
CA GLU A 239 5.64 9.24 2.64
C GLU A 239 5.52 7.87 3.32
N ASN A 240 6.63 7.36 3.89
CA ASN A 240 6.66 6.10 4.61
C ASN A 240 5.90 6.17 5.93
N LEU A 241 6.07 7.26 6.69
CA LEU A 241 5.34 7.47 7.93
C LEU A 241 3.83 7.51 7.68
N LEU A 242 3.38 8.24 6.65
CA LEU A 242 1.97 8.35 6.30
C LEU A 242 1.37 7.06 5.72
N SER A 243 2.19 6.10 5.29
CA SER A 243 1.73 4.76 4.90
C SER A 243 1.23 3.93 6.10
N LEU A 244 1.66 4.27 7.33
CA LEU A 244 1.20 3.60 8.54
C LEU A 244 -0.26 3.96 8.84
N ARG A 245 -1.03 2.94 9.21
CA ARG A 245 -2.45 3.10 9.53
C ARG A 245 -2.63 3.80 10.88
N GLY A 246 -3.31 4.95 10.87
CA GLY A 246 -3.68 5.65 12.09
C GLY A 246 -4.64 4.84 12.98
N ILE A 247 -4.31 4.73 14.26
CA ILE A 247 -5.07 3.96 15.26
C ILE A 247 -6.47 4.53 15.52
N ALA A 248 -6.59 5.85 15.42
CA ALA A 248 -7.69 6.53 16.06
C ALA A 248 -8.93 6.67 15.15
N LYS A 249 -8.75 6.45 13.84
CA LYS A 249 -9.83 6.51 12.84
C LYS A 249 -10.90 5.47 13.11
N GLU A 250 -10.52 4.29 13.61
CA GLU A 250 -11.47 3.22 13.92
C GLU A 250 -12.51 3.62 14.98
N TRP A 251 -12.19 4.57 15.86
CA TRP A 251 -13.12 5.08 16.89
C TRP A 251 -14.26 5.92 16.31
N ALA A 252 -14.12 6.42 15.07
CA ALA A 252 -15.14 7.21 14.39
C ALA A 252 -16.16 6.36 13.60
N TYR A 253 -15.84 5.10 13.35
CA TYR A 253 -16.64 4.18 12.54
C TYR A 253 -17.39 3.16 13.39
N GLY A 254 -18.47 2.60 12.85
CA GLY A 254 -19.27 1.59 13.57
C GLY A 254 -18.66 0.19 13.57
N PHE A 255 -19.18 -0.67 14.44
CA PHE A 255 -18.83 -2.10 14.44
C PHE A 255 -19.52 -2.84 13.29
N THR A 256 -18.92 -3.97 12.91
CA THR A 256 -19.35 -4.84 11.80
C THR A 256 -19.40 -6.31 12.22
N VAL A 257 -19.96 -6.61 13.39
CA VAL A 257 -19.93 -7.95 14.01
C VAL A 257 -20.62 -9.00 13.15
N ASN A 258 -21.76 -8.70 12.51
CA ASN A 258 -22.43 -9.68 11.66
C ASN A 258 -21.80 -9.71 10.27
N LEU A 259 -21.48 -8.55 9.71
CA LEU A 259 -20.78 -8.46 8.42
C LEU A 259 -19.45 -9.22 8.43
N ASP A 260 -18.63 -9.09 9.47
CA ASP A 260 -17.32 -9.75 9.57
C ASP A 260 -17.44 -11.29 9.64
N LYS A 261 -18.60 -11.86 10.00
CA LYS A 261 -18.82 -13.32 9.97
C LYS A 261 -19.01 -13.85 8.56
N TYR A 262 -19.50 -13.00 7.66
CA TYR A 262 -19.87 -13.37 6.28
C TYR A 262 -19.00 -12.66 5.25
N SER A 263 -17.93 -12.01 5.67
CA SER A 263 -17.06 -11.30 4.75
C SER A 263 -15.58 -11.51 5.05
N GLU A 264 -14.79 -11.44 3.99
CA GLU A 264 -13.34 -11.44 4.04
C GLU A 264 -12.81 -10.02 3.85
N ASP A 265 -11.88 -9.60 4.71
CA ASP A 265 -11.29 -8.27 4.62
C ASP A 265 -10.09 -8.26 3.66
N LEU A 266 -10.33 -7.79 2.44
CA LEU A 266 -9.34 -7.72 1.36
C LEU A 266 -8.25 -6.66 1.65
N THR A 267 -8.43 -5.80 2.64
CA THR A 267 -7.40 -4.83 3.05
C THR A 267 -6.38 -5.43 4.02
N ARG A 268 -6.60 -6.64 4.52
CA ARG A 268 -5.63 -7.36 5.37
C ARG A 268 -4.45 -7.88 4.52
N PRO A 269 -3.23 -7.95 5.09
CA PRO A 269 -2.09 -8.54 4.39
C PRO A 269 -2.39 -10.01 4.05
N LEU A 270 -2.49 -10.32 2.76
CA LEU A 270 -2.50 -11.69 2.27
C LEU A 270 -1.04 -12.07 1.95
N SER A 271 -0.60 -13.24 2.41
CA SER A 271 0.78 -13.72 2.19
C SER A 271 1.13 -13.94 0.71
N TYR A 272 0.16 -13.89 -0.20
CA TYR A 272 0.27 -14.24 -1.62
C TYR A 272 -0.20 -13.14 -2.60
N THR A 273 -0.32 -11.88 -2.18
CA THR A 273 -0.64 -10.79 -3.11
C THR A 273 0.55 -10.46 -4.02
N HIS A 274 0.56 -11.03 -5.22
CA HIS A 274 1.41 -10.57 -6.31
C HIS A 274 1.00 -9.16 -6.74
N HIS A 275 1.98 -8.29 -7.00
CA HIS A 275 1.69 -6.98 -7.59
C HIS A 275 1.13 -7.19 -9.01
N LEU A 276 -0.07 -6.67 -9.26
CA LEU A 276 -0.71 -6.78 -10.56
C LEU A 276 -0.05 -5.82 -11.54
N VAL A 277 0.52 -6.34 -12.63
CA VAL A 277 1.15 -5.54 -13.69
C VAL A 277 0.18 -5.36 -14.86
N GLY A 278 0.02 -4.13 -15.35
CA GLY A 278 -0.70 -3.84 -16.60
C GLY A 278 -2.23 -3.72 -16.48
N ARG A 279 -2.75 -3.56 -15.25
CA ARG A 279 -4.18 -3.33 -14.95
C ARG A 279 -4.43 -2.03 -14.19
N GLU A 280 -3.49 -1.10 -14.25
CA GLU A 280 -3.54 0.16 -13.51
C GLU A 280 -4.71 1.03 -13.97
N LYS A 281 -5.08 0.96 -15.26
CA LYS A 281 -6.21 1.71 -15.83
C LYS A 281 -7.54 1.29 -15.20
N GLU A 282 -7.76 -0.01 -15.06
CA GLU A 282 -8.96 -0.57 -14.43
C GLU A 282 -9.04 -0.18 -12.96
N THR A 283 -7.95 -0.33 -12.21
CA THR A 283 -7.88 0.07 -10.79
C THR A 283 -8.11 1.57 -10.61
N GLN A 284 -7.52 2.41 -11.46
CA GLN A 284 -7.76 3.87 -11.45
C GLN A 284 -9.22 4.21 -11.76
N ARG A 285 -9.86 3.48 -12.68
CA ARG A 285 -11.27 3.70 -13.01
C ARG A 285 -12.20 3.35 -11.86
N ILE A 286 -11.94 2.23 -11.16
CA ILE A 286 -12.64 1.85 -9.92
C ILE A 286 -12.54 2.99 -8.91
N GLN A 287 -11.32 3.46 -8.64
CA GLN A 287 -11.09 4.56 -7.72
C GLN A 287 -11.89 5.80 -8.12
N GLN A 288 -11.83 6.22 -9.39
CA GLN A 288 -12.54 7.41 -9.87
C GLN A 288 -14.05 7.34 -9.65
N VAL A 289 -14.67 6.17 -9.88
CA VAL A 289 -16.13 6.00 -9.71
C VAL A 289 -16.50 5.98 -8.22
N LEU A 290 -15.78 5.20 -7.40
CA LEU A 290 -16.07 5.07 -5.98
C LEU A 290 -15.88 6.39 -5.20
N SER A 291 -15.05 7.31 -5.70
CA SER A 291 -14.82 8.63 -5.09
C SER A 291 -15.95 9.64 -5.35
N ARG A 292 -16.94 9.31 -6.19
CA ARG A 292 -18.06 10.21 -6.48
C ARG A 292 -18.99 10.34 -5.27
N ALA A 293 -19.69 11.47 -5.18
CA ALA A 293 -20.69 11.70 -4.14
C ALA A 293 -22.01 10.93 -4.40
N LYS A 294 -22.35 10.70 -5.67
CA LYS A 294 -23.52 9.92 -6.13
C LYS A 294 -23.07 8.94 -7.20
N GLU A 295 -23.86 7.89 -7.40
CA GLU A 295 -23.58 6.84 -8.41
C GLU A 295 -22.15 6.29 -8.25
N ASN A 296 -21.80 5.98 -7.00
CA ASN A 296 -20.47 5.59 -6.57
C ASN A 296 -20.35 4.07 -6.38
N ASN A 297 -21.08 3.31 -7.19
CA ASN A 297 -21.00 1.85 -7.27
C ASN A 297 -20.31 1.45 -8.56
N VAL A 298 -19.59 0.33 -8.54
CA VAL A 298 -18.87 -0.20 -9.68
C VAL A 298 -19.39 -1.59 -10.01
N LEU A 299 -19.54 -1.88 -11.29
CA LEU A 299 -19.79 -3.23 -11.79
C LEU A 299 -18.63 -3.64 -12.70
N LEU A 300 -17.89 -4.66 -12.28
CA LEU A 300 -16.79 -5.25 -13.05
C LEU A 300 -17.33 -6.35 -13.96
N VAL A 301 -17.36 -6.06 -15.26
CA VAL A 301 -17.86 -6.98 -16.28
C VAL A 301 -16.67 -7.57 -17.05
N GLY A 302 -16.59 -8.90 -17.13
CA GLY A 302 -15.52 -9.56 -17.86
C GLY A 302 -15.67 -11.09 -17.86
N GLN A 303 -15.01 -11.75 -18.81
CA GLN A 303 -15.07 -13.21 -18.94
C GLN A 303 -14.50 -13.90 -17.69
N PRO A 304 -14.96 -15.13 -17.35
CA PRO A 304 -14.33 -15.93 -16.32
C PRO A 304 -12.82 -16.11 -16.58
N GLY A 305 -12.00 -16.09 -15.52
CA GLY A 305 -10.55 -16.29 -15.63
C GLY A 305 -9.71 -15.05 -15.97
N VAL A 306 -10.30 -13.91 -16.33
CA VAL A 306 -9.52 -12.70 -16.73
C VAL A 306 -8.89 -11.91 -15.57
N GLY A 307 -9.03 -12.38 -14.33
CA GLY A 307 -8.45 -11.72 -13.14
C GLY A 307 -9.27 -10.59 -12.53
N ARG A 308 -10.61 -10.60 -12.65
CA ARG A 308 -11.50 -9.58 -12.04
C ARG A 308 -11.30 -9.43 -10.52
N ASN A 309 -11.16 -10.56 -9.81
CA ASN A 309 -10.90 -10.55 -8.36
C ASN A 309 -9.53 -9.94 -8.06
N THR A 310 -8.53 -10.18 -8.92
CA THR A 310 -7.19 -9.61 -8.78
C THR A 310 -7.19 -8.09 -8.89
N ILE A 311 -8.02 -7.52 -9.78
CA ILE A 311 -8.20 -6.05 -9.87
C ILE A 311 -8.77 -5.50 -8.56
N THR A 312 -9.79 -6.17 -7.99
CA THR A 312 -10.37 -5.76 -6.70
C THR A 312 -9.38 -5.86 -5.54
N LEU A 313 -8.54 -6.90 -5.54
CA LEU A 313 -7.46 -7.06 -4.56
C LEU A 313 -6.41 -5.96 -4.68
N GLU A 314 -5.99 -5.60 -5.91
CA GLU A 314 -5.05 -4.51 -6.13
C GLU A 314 -5.64 -3.15 -5.72
N PHE A 315 -6.95 -2.94 -5.94
CA PHE A 315 -7.65 -1.78 -5.41
C PHE A 315 -7.66 -1.77 -3.88
N ALA A 316 -7.98 -2.89 -3.22
CA ALA A 316 -7.97 -3.01 -1.77
C ALA A 316 -6.57 -2.75 -1.18
N ARG A 317 -5.52 -3.23 -1.86
CA ARG A 317 -4.13 -2.93 -1.54
C ARG A 317 -3.84 -1.42 -1.65
N SER A 318 -4.27 -0.78 -2.73
CA SER A 318 -4.11 0.67 -2.91
C SER A 318 -4.82 1.47 -1.81
N VAL A 319 -6.02 1.05 -1.40
CA VAL A 319 -6.76 1.64 -0.28
C VAL A 319 -5.99 1.48 1.03
N LYS A 320 -5.42 0.28 1.27
CA LYS A 320 -4.60 -0.01 2.45
C LYS A 320 -3.34 0.85 2.50
N GLU A 321 -2.63 0.97 1.39
CA GLU A 321 -1.41 1.77 1.26
C GLU A 321 -1.68 3.28 1.26
N GLY A 322 -2.94 3.71 1.26
CA GLY A 322 -3.32 5.13 1.19
C GLY A 322 -3.05 5.78 -0.16
N LYS A 323 -2.73 5.00 -1.20
CA LYS A 323 -2.49 5.45 -2.59
C LYS A 323 -3.79 5.68 -3.36
N VAL A 324 -4.82 6.16 -2.67
CA VAL A 324 -6.15 6.44 -3.24
C VAL A 324 -6.60 7.85 -2.90
N SER A 325 -7.61 8.36 -3.59
CA SER A 325 -8.18 9.68 -3.28
C SER A 325 -8.68 9.75 -1.83
N HIS A 326 -8.65 10.96 -1.24
CA HIS A 326 -9.07 11.22 0.14
C HIS A 326 -10.43 10.62 0.53
N ALA A 327 -11.39 10.53 -0.39
CA ALA A 327 -12.72 9.94 -0.14
C ALA A 327 -12.69 8.42 0.15
N LEU A 328 -11.65 7.73 -0.29
CA LEU A 328 -11.51 6.27 -0.21
C LEU A 328 -10.46 5.84 0.81
N ILE A 329 -9.61 6.76 1.25
CA ILE A 329 -8.59 6.45 2.26
C ILE A 329 -9.30 5.96 3.52
N HIS A 330 -8.76 4.91 4.14
CA HIS A 330 -9.24 4.30 5.38
C HIS A 330 -10.58 3.56 5.29
N LYS A 331 -11.11 3.34 4.08
CA LYS A 331 -12.19 2.39 3.89
C LYS A 331 -11.66 0.96 4.00
N ARG A 332 -12.52 0.06 4.48
CA ARG A 332 -12.31 -1.39 4.45
C ARG A 332 -13.00 -1.92 3.22
N VAL A 333 -12.27 -2.69 2.42
CA VAL A 333 -12.81 -3.39 1.25
C VAL A 333 -13.11 -4.82 1.69
N LEU A 334 -14.39 -5.17 1.76
CA LEU A 334 -14.85 -6.45 2.30
C LEU A 334 -15.53 -7.25 1.19
N SER A 335 -15.06 -8.48 0.96
CA SER A 335 -15.71 -9.45 0.08
C SER A 335 -16.84 -10.14 0.82
N LEU A 336 -18.09 -9.90 0.43
CA LEU A 336 -19.26 -10.46 1.07
C LEU A 336 -19.63 -11.81 0.44
N ASP A 337 -19.64 -12.86 1.25
CA ASP A 337 -20.12 -14.17 0.85
C ASP A 337 -21.63 -14.31 1.11
N LEU A 338 -22.41 -13.95 0.09
CA LEU A 338 -23.85 -14.15 0.09
C LEU A 338 -24.24 -15.63 0.05
N THR A 339 -23.39 -16.53 -0.47
CA THR A 339 -23.74 -17.96 -0.53
C THR A 339 -23.83 -18.56 0.86
N THR A 340 -22.90 -18.21 1.75
CA THR A 340 -22.90 -18.64 3.15
C THR A 340 -24.12 -18.13 3.90
N ILE A 341 -24.50 -16.86 3.72
CA ILE A 341 -25.68 -16.27 4.39
C ILE A 341 -26.96 -16.99 3.96
N LEU A 342 -27.09 -17.27 2.66
CA LEU A 342 -28.25 -17.94 2.09
C LEU A 342 -28.31 -19.42 2.52
N GLY A 343 -27.17 -20.11 2.58
CA GLY A 343 -27.10 -21.52 2.95
C GLY A 343 -27.43 -21.83 4.42
N ILE A 344 -27.12 -20.92 5.35
CA ILE A 344 -27.43 -21.09 6.78
C ILE A 344 -28.92 -20.86 7.08
N SER A 345 -29.61 -20.14 6.20
CA SER A 345 -30.96 -19.67 6.45
C SER A 345 -32.00 -20.73 6.12
N LYS A 346 -32.78 -21.14 7.12
CA LYS A 346 -33.87 -22.13 6.98
C LYS A 346 -35.02 -21.69 6.05
N SER A 347 -35.12 -20.40 5.75
CA SER A 347 -36.19 -19.81 4.93
C SER A 347 -35.65 -18.60 4.16
N LEU A 348 -36.16 -18.39 2.94
CA LEU A 348 -35.82 -17.26 2.07
C LEU A 348 -36.06 -15.90 2.77
N ALA A 349 -37.17 -15.76 3.49
CA ALA A 349 -37.50 -14.52 4.19
C ALA A 349 -36.49 -14.21 5.30
N LYS A 350 -36.02 -15.24 6.01
CA LYS A 350 -34.97 -15.11 7.02
C LYS A 350 -33.63 -14.73 6.37
N ALA A 351 -33.31 -15.34 5.22
CA ALA A 351 -32.10 -15.05 4.46
C ALA A 351 -32.08 -13.58 4.00
N GLN A 352 -33.20 -13.10 3.45
CA GLN A 352 -33.40 -11.69 3.08
C GLN A 352 -33.21 -10.75 4.28
N SER A 353 -33.80 -11.08 5.44
CA SER A 353 -33.62 -10.30 6.67
C SER A 353 -32.16 -10.24 7.10
N SER A 354 -31.45 -11.37 7.05
CA SER A 354 -30.02 -11.41 7.40
C SER A 354 -29.16 -10.59 6.43
N VAL A 355 -29.45 -10.62 5.12
CA VAL A 355 -28.78 -9.75 4.15
C VAL A 355 -29.08 -8.26 4.43
N ASP A 356 -30.33 -7.89 4.71
CA ASP A 356 -30.68 -6.50 5.06
C ASP A 356 -29.93 -6.04 6.32
N GLU A 357 -29.83 -6.89 7.35
CA GLU A 357 -29.08 -6.61 8.57
C GLU A 357 -27.58 -6.38 8.30
N VAL A 358 -26.96 -7.24 7.50
CA VAL A 358 -25.54 -7.13 7.13
C VAL A 358 -25.27 -5.85 6.33
N LEU A 359 -26.10 -5.54 5.33
CA LEU A 359 -25.94 -4.32 4.52
C LEU A 359 -26.22 -3.05 5.33
N LYS A 360 -27.18 -3.10 6.25
CA LYS A 360 -27.46 -2.02 7.20
C LYS A 360 -26.28 -1.77 8.13
N GLU A 361 -25.65 -2.84 8.64
CA GLU A 361 -24.46 -2.75 9.46
C GLU A 361 -23.29 -2.13 8.69
N ALA A 362 -23.03 -2.58 7.46
CA ALA A 362 -22.03 -1.99 6.56
C ALA A 362 -22.26 -0.48 6.35
N THR A 363 -23.51 -0.09 6.11
CA THR A 363 -23.92 1.30 5.92
C THR A 363 -23.69 2.14 7.19
N ASN A 364 -24.05 1.60 8.35
CA ASN A 364 -23.90 2.31 9.63
C ASN A 364 -22.43 2.46 10.02
N ALA A 365 -21.58 1.48 9.68
CA ALA A 365 -20.14 1.53 9.94
C ALA A 365 -19.50 2.77 9.29
N GLY A 366 -19.87 3.09 8.05
CA GLY A 366 -19.52 4.35 7.37
C GLY A 366 -18.14 4.39 6.71
N ASN A 367 -17.39 3.29 6.77
CA ASN A 367 -16.09 3.13 6.11
C ASN A 367 -15.99 1.81 5.32
N ILE A 368 -17.10 1.24 4.86
CA ILE A 368 -17.09 -0.04 4.14
C ILE A 368 -17.29 0.18 2.65
N ILE A 369 -16.52 -0.55 1.84
CA ILE A 369 -16.77 -0.85 0.43
C ILE A 369 -17.03 -2.34 0.36
N LEU A 370 -18.20 -2.74 -0.14
CA LEU A 370 -18.55 -4.15 -0.28
C LEU A 370 -18.20 -4.64 -1.68
N VAL A 371 -17.62 -5.83 -1.75
CA VAL A 371 -17.39 -6.57 -2.99
C VAL A 371 -18.34 -7.75 -3.00
N ILE A 372 -19.10 -7.92 -4.08
CA ILE A 372 -20.05 -9.01 -4.24
C ILE A 372 -19.71 -9.72 -5.55
N ASP A 373 -19.22 -10.95 -5.43
CA ASP A 373 -18.97 -11.81 -6.61
C ASP A 373 -20.28 -12.43 -7.12
N ASN A 374 -20.31 -12.74 -8.42
CA ASN A 374 -21.50 -13.24 -9.12
C ASN A 374 -22.74 -12.38 -8.83
N PHE A 375 -22.58 -11.05 -8.88
CA PHE A 375 -23.59 -10.08 -8.48
C PHE A 375 -24.93 -10.30 -9.19
N ASP A 376 -24.89 -10.74 -10.44
CA ASP A 376 -26.04 -11.07 -11.26
C ASP A 376 -26.96 -12.14 -10.63
N LYS A 377 -26.43 -13.08 -9.84
CA LYS A 377 -27.23 -14.14 -9.18
C LYS A 377 -28.18 -13.61 -8.11
N TYR A 378 -27.91 -12.40 -7.61
CA TYR A 378 -28.64 -11.78 -6.51
C TYR A 378 -29.50 -10.60 -6.97
N ALA A 379 -29.22 -10.06 -8.16
CA ALA A 379 -29.90 -8.92 -8.76
C ALA A 379 -31.03 -9.31 -9.74
N SER A 380 -31.38 -10.60 -9.84
CA SER A 380 -32.38 -11.07 -10.82
C SER A 380 -33.17 -12.30 -10.34
N VAL A 381 -34.30 -12.55 -10.99
CA VAL A 381 -35.18 -13.71 -10.73
C VAL A 381 -34.89 -14.81 -11.75
N GLY A 382 -34.77 -16.08 -11.31
CA GLY A 382 -34.55 -17.23 -12.18
C GLY A 382 -34.22 -18.52 -11.42
N SER A 383 -34.12 -19.64 -12.13
CA SER A 383 -33.77 -20.95 -11.55
C SER A 383 -32.37 -20.93 -10.93
N GLY A 384 -32.25 -21.25 -9.64
CA GLY A 384 -30.98 -21.23 -8.91
C GLY A 384 -30.46 -19.84 -8.54
N ARG A 385 -31.29 -18.80 -8.66
CA ARG A 385 -30.99 -17.40 -8.30
C ARG A 385 -31.87 -16.98 -7.12
N VAL A 386 -31.39 -16.02 -6.31
CA VAL A 386 -32.13 -15.51 -5.15
C VAL A 386 -32.41 -14.04 -5.36
N ASN A 387 -33.69 -13.66 -5.35
CA ASN A 387 -34.06 -12.26 -5.55
C ASN A 387 -33.77 -11.43 -4.29
N LEU A 388 -32.67 -10.67 -4.33
CA LEU A 388 -32.29 -9.67 -3.33
C LEU A 388 -32.34 -8.24 -3.90
N THR A 389 -32.95 -8.07 -5.08
CA THR A 389 -32.92 -6.83 -5.87
C THR A 389 -33.41 -5.62 -5.10
N GLU A 390 -34.54 -5.74 -4.39
CA GLU A 390 -35.10 -4.62 -3.61
C GLU A 390 -34.17 -4.18 -2.48
N ILE A 391 -33.59 -5.15 -1.77
CA ILE A 391 -32.65 -4.90 -0.66
C ILE A 391 -31.39 -4.24 -1.21
N ILE A 392 -30.79 -4.80 -2.26
CA ILE A 392 -29.59 -4.24 -2.88
C ILE A 392 -29.86 -2.83 -3.40
N LYS A 393 -30.97 -2.60 -4.10
CA LYS A 393 -31.36 -1.29 -4.64
C LYS A 393 -31.52 -0.25 -3.54
N LYS A 394 -32.11 -0.61 -2.41
CA LYS A 394 -32.25 0.27 -1.22
C LYS A 394 -30.90 0.82 -0.74
N TYR A 395 -29.85 0.00 -0.74
CA TYR A 395 -28.52 0.45 -0.30
C TYR A 395 -27.67 1.05 -1.41
N ALA A 396 -27.72 0.47 -2.62
CA ALA A 396 -26.96 0.94 -3.79
C ALA A 396 -27.42 2.30 -4.30
N SER A 397 -28.70 2.65 -4.12
CA SER A 397 -29.21 3.99 -4.49
C SER A 397 -28.79 5.08 -3.50
N GLY A 398 -28.31 4.69 -2.32
CA GLY A 398 -27.81 5.62 -1.31
C GLY A 398 -26.36 6.02 -1.58
N ASP A 399 -25.92 7.11 -0.96
CA ASP A 399 -24.54 7.62 -1.00
C ASP A 399 -23.65 7.04 0.12
N LYS A 400 -24.23 6.23 1.02
CA LYS A 400 -23.59 5.79 2.28
C LYS A 400 -22.84 4.47 2.19
N LEU A 401 -23.13 3.65 1.18
CA LEU A 401 -22.52 2.35 0.98
C LEU A 401 -22.10 2.21 -0.47
N GLN A 402 -20.82 1.94 -0.68
CA GLN A 402 -20.26 1.67 -2.00
C GLN A 402 -20.20 0.17 -2.23
N ILE A 403 -20.62 -0.27 -3.41
CA ILE A 403 -20.63 -1.66 -3.82
C ILE A 403 -19.81 -1.84 -5.11
N ILE A 404 -18.96 -2.86 -5.13
CA ILE A 404 -18.27 -3.39 -6.30
C ILE A 404 -18.91 -4.74 -6.62
N GLY A 405 -19.74 -4.80 -7.65
CA GLY A 405 -20.27 -6.06 -8.17
C GLY A 405 -19.33 -6.68 -9.20
N ILE A 406 -19.24 -8.00 -9.26
CA ILE A 406 -18.51 -8.73 -10.30
C ILE A 406 -19.48 -9.62 -11.06
N THR A 407 -19.47 -9.54 -12.40
CA THR A 407 -20.39 -10.32 -13.25
C THR A 407 -19.79 -10.61 -14.63
N THR A 408 -20.36 -11.58 -15.35
CA THR A 408 -19.96 -11.93 -16.71
C THR A 408 -20.68 -11.05 -17.74
N PRO A 409 -20.16 -10.87 -18.97
CA PRO A 409 -20.84 -10.08 -20.00
C PRO A 409 -22.21 -10.63 -20.37
N ASN A 410 -22.35 -11.97 -20.46
CA ASN A 410 -23.61 -12.62 -20.80
C ASN A 410 -24.65 -12.41 -19.69
N ASP A 411 -24.25 -12.58 -18.43
CA ASP A 411 -25.17 -12.37 -17.30
C ASP A 411 -25.53 -10.90 -17.14
N PHE A 412 -24.58 -9.99 -17.37
CA PHE A 412 -24.83 -8.55 -17.38
C PHE A 412 -25.92 -8.18 -18.38
N GLN A 413 -25.79 -8.61 -19.64
CA GLN A 413 -26.77 -8.31 -20.69
C GLN A 413 -28.15 -8.92 -20.43
N LYS A 414 -28.21 -10.09 -19.79
CA LYS A 414 -29.46 -10.83 -19.61
C LYS A 414 -30.24 -10.42 -18.35
N TYR A 415 -29.54 -10.01 -17.31
CA TYR A 415 -30.13 -9.89 -15.97
C TYR A 415 -29.95 -8.52 -15.30
N ILE A 416 -29.08 -7.65 -15.84
CA ILE A 416 -28.73 -6.37 -15.20
C ILE A 416 -28.99 -5.17 -16.12
N PHE A 417 -28.59 -5.28 -17.40
CA PHE A 417 -28.89 -4.29 -18.44
C PHE A 417 -30.38 -4.30 -18.78
#